data_AF-A0A9W9LGZ2-F1
#
_entry.id   AF-A0A9W9LGZ2-F1
#
_cell.length_a   1.000
_cell.length_b   1.000
_cell.length_c   1.000
_cell.angle_alpha   90.00
_cell.angle_beta   90.00
_cell.angle_gamma   90.00
#
_symmetry.space_group_name_H-M   'P 1'
#
loop_
_entity.id
_entity.type
_entity.pdbx_description
1 polymer ?
#
loop_
_entity_poly.entity_id
_entity_poly.type
_entity_poly.pdbx_seq_one_letter_code
_entity_poly.pdbx_strand_id
1 'polypeptide(L)'
;MPWNRLAQPLTSYARHGLYRPLRSNTRILQCVPVRFNSSDPQNTGKYTPDPTDQNDGEESQSRGRKNDDPNLKSTILKMLETAATTAASIAILGFAGYSYHQYYKYLILDKMDNAFNPGDPALEVAGVVSGKHQYRHEEHWIARDEQARIDDIVAGRRSGHYYLMVGEKGTGKTSMLLEAMRKINGDCCAMFEAHADLEIFRIRLGKALDYEFHEDYIGSLFSIRGPRDTTALLDIERAFNKLEKVALARRRKGSPPLVMIINSAHLVRDDHDGQDLLEMIQQRAEQWAASGLVTTILNSDDYWVYERLKRYATRMEVIPVTDLPKDKAVTALQKYRMQFCNEDLPSQVLEQVYDKVGGRLSYLNRIAKSPDIMRTCQEICRAEKSWFLSKCWILGMEMDDDVMDQQKYASAAMVLAKALVDREKTLEKTYDPERGHILPEIPLHEAREIMTRADFIQDYDHENIFTIDSRAMVRADSVPMQHAFREVCAIDGFDKHLEGTLERIGDIESLGRTRELTIKDLWDQGKYRVVVRDTKGHESGTVEFSVAERADKDD
;
A
#
# COMPACT_ATOMS: atom_id res chain seq x y z
N MET A 1 1.44 56.36 17.38
CA MET A 1 1.26 55.98 18.80
C MET A 1 0.78 54.54 18.85
N PRO A 2 1.33 53.71 19.74
CA PRO A 2 1.18 52.26 19.70
C PRO A 2 -0.11 51.82 20.41
N TRP A 3 -0.53 50.58 20.23
CA TRP A 3 -0.64 49.59 21.31
C TRP A 3 -0.90 48.21 20.70
N ASN A 4 -0.29 47.24 21.36
CA ASN A 4 0.02 45.89 20.94
C ASN A 4 -0.87 44.93 21.72
N ARG A 5 -1.05 43.71 21.19
CA ARG A 5 -1.56 42.48 21.85
C ARG A 5 -3.07 42.36 22.10
N LEU A 6 -3.68 41.36 21.47
CA LEU A 6 -3.92 40.04 22.09
C LEU A 6 -4.45 39.06 21.03
N ALA A 7 -3.62 38.08 20.69
CA ALA A 7 -4.01 36.86 19.99
C ALA A 7 -4.30 35.78 21.04
N GLN A 8 -5.44 35.12 20.95
CA GLN A 8 -5.66 33.77 21.49
C GLN A 8 -6.52 32.94 20.52
N PRO A 9 -6.26 31.62 20.37
CA PRO A 9 -6.90 30.77 19.38
C PRO A 9 -8.17 30.09 19.92
N LEU A 10 -9.16 29.91 19.05
CA LEU A 10 -10.38 29.16 19.33
C LEU A 10 -10.08 27.67 19.49
N THR A 11 -10.58 27.14 20.60
CA THR A 11 -10.42 25.78 21.10
C THR A 11 -11.29 24.75 20.37
N SER A 12 -10.74 23.53 20.29
CA SER A 12 -11.36 22.34 19.70
C SER A 12 -12.60 21.87 20.46
N TYR A 13 -13.68 21.57 19.74
CA TYR A 13 -14.85 20.88 20.30
C TYR A 13 -14.57 19.37 20.48
N ALA A 14 -14.36 18.95 21.73
CA ALA A 14 -14.37 17.53 22.11
C ALA A 14 -15.82 17.06 22.32
N ARG A 15 -16.21 16.00 21.58
CA ARG A 15 -17.52 15.36 21.68
C ARG A 15 -17.68 14.61 23.01
N HIS A 16 -18.81 14.84 23.65
CA HIS A 16 -19.25 14.20 24.88
C HIS A 16 -19.40 12.67 24.74
N GLY A 17 -18.82 11.93 25.69
CA GLY A 17 -19.06 10.51 25.88
C GLY A 17 -20.41 10.25 26.55
N LEU A 18 -21.15 9.27 26.03
CA LEU A 18 -22.43 8.81 26.58
C LEU A 18 -22.21 7.73 27.64
N TYR A 19 -22.97 7.87 28.73
CA TYR A 19 -23.08 6.98 29.88
C TYR A 19 -23.66 5.60 29.51
N ARG A 20 -23.10 4.52 30.07
CA ARG A 20 -23.62 3.15 29.99
C ARG A 20 -24.24 2.75 31.35
N PRO A 21 -25.38 2.04 31.41
CA PRO A 21 -25.98 1.62 32.67
C PRO A 21 -25.34 0.34 33.23
N LEU A 22 -25.30 0.28 34.57
CA LEU A 22 -24.84 -0.84 35.40
C LEU A 22 -25.81 -2.04 35.34
N ARG A 23 -25.26 -3.26 35.19
CA ARG A 23 -25.93 -4.51 35.57
C ARG A 23 -25.09 -5.27 36.59
N SER A 24 -25.77 -5.74 37.63
CA SER A 24 -25.24 -6.37 38.83
C SER A 24 -25.17 -7.91 38.73
N ASN A 25 -24.15 -8.44 39.39
CA ASN A 25 -23.98 -9.74 40.07
C ASN A 25 -24.30 -11.08 39.37
N THR A 26 -23.29 -11.95 39.24
CA THR A 26 -23.02 -13.03 40.23
C THR A 26 -21.66 -13.76 40.06
N ARG A 27 -20.96 -13.96 41.20
CA ARG A 27 -19.93 -14.97 41.60
C ARG A 27 -18.55 -14.96 40.88
N ILE A 28 -17.53 -14.29 41.44
CA ILE A 28 -16.53 -14.72 42.47
C ILE A 28 -15.59 -15.85 42.01
N LEU A 29 -14.32 -15.48 41.78
CA LEU A 29 -13.11 -16.15 42.30
C LEU A 29 -12.01 -15.08 42.43
N GLN A 30 -11.54 -14.84 43.66
CA GLN A 30 -10.53 -13.84 44.01
C GLN A 30 -9.12 -14.38 43.78
N CYS A 31 -8.31 -13.67 42.98
CA CYS A 31 -6.85 -13.68 43.09
C CYS A 31 -6.35 -12.22 43.10
N VAL A 32 -5.58 -11.89 44.14
CA VAL A 32 -5.03 -10.57 44.43
C VAL A 32 -3.80 -10.32 43.53
N PRO A 33 -3.67 -9.16 42.85
CA PRO A 33 -2.41 -8.76 42.23
C PRO A 33 -1.65 -7.81 43.17
N VAL A 34 -0.43 -8.18 43.54
CA VAL A 34 0.53 -7.25 44.15
C VAL A 34 1.25 -6.51 43.02
N ARG A 35 1.07 -5.19 42.95
CA ARG A 35 1.88 -4.28 42.13
C ARG A 35 3.20 -3.99 42.85
N PHE A 36 4.31 -4.04 42.13
CA PHE A 36 5.53 -3.31 42.49
C PHE A 36 5.88 -2.32 41.37
N ASN A 37 5.87 -1.04 41.73
CA ASN A 37 6.56 0.02 41.00
C ASN A 37 7.82 0.35 41.81
N SER A 38 8.99 0.39 41.16
CA SER A 38 10.07 1.32 41.51
C SER A 38 11.12 1.36 40.41
N SER A 39 11.33 2.56 39.89
CA SER A 39 12.49 3.09 39.16
C SER A 39 13.83 2.84 39.87
N ASP A 40 14.90 2.50 39.16
CA ASP A 40 15.97 3.44 38.72
C ASP A 40 17.04 2.70 37.86
N PRO A 41 17.71 3.36 36.89
CA PRO A 41 18.67 2.75 35.97
C PRO A 41 20.11 2.94 36.45
N GLN A 42 20.93 1.91 36.25
CA GLN A 42 22.41 1.84 36.32
C GLN A 42 22.85 0.73 37.26
N ASN A 43 23.10 -0.47 36.71
CA ASN A 43 24.27 -1.23 37.14
C ASN A 43 24.67 -2.25 36.08
N THR A 44 25.69 -1.88 35.30
CA THR A 44 26.54 -2.78 34.56
C THR A 44 27.31 -3.65 35.55
N GLY A 45 27.14 -4.97 35.51
CA GLY A 45 27.93 -5.86 36.35
C GLY A 45 27.70 -7.32 36.00
N LYS A 46 28.67 -7.91 35.30
CA LYS A 46 28.80 -9.36 35.06
C LYS A 46 28.62 -10.12 36.39
N TYR A 47 27.78 -11.15 36.38
CA TYR A 47 27.75 -12.14 37.46
C TYR A 47 27.70 -13.56 36.87
N THR A 48 28.87 -14.20 36.88
CA THR A 48 29.00 -15.66 36.93
C THR A 48 28.75 -16.11 38.37
N PRO A 49 27.92 -17.12 38.65
CA PRO A 49 27.82 -17.66 39.99
C PRO A 49 28.92 -18.71 40.19
N ASP A 50 29.82 -18.42 41.14
CA ASP A 50 30.65 -19.42 41.82
C ASP A 50 29.83 -19.98 43.00
N PRO A 51 29.70 -21.30 43.20
CA PRO A 51 28.79 -21.85 44.19
C PRO A 51 29.53 -22.24 45.47
N THR A 52 29.56 -21.35 46.46
CA THR A 52 29.83 -21.73 47.85
C THR A 52 29.08 -20.79 48.79
N ASP A 53 27.97 -21.26 49.35
CA ASP A 53 27.58 -21.05 50.76
C ASP A 53 26.19 -21.65 51.02
N GLN A 54 26.16 -22.80 51.71
CA GLN A 54 24.98 -23.28 52.45
C GLN A 54 25.42 -24.03 53.72
N ASN A 55 25.26 -23.35 54.85
CA ASN A 55 24.91 -23.89 56.18
C ASN A 55 23.45 -23.46 56.39
N ASP A 56 22.49 -24.13 57.05
CA ASP A 56 22.37 -25.20 58.05
C ASP A 56 21.01 -25.91 57.72
N GLY A 57 20.56 -27.05 58.24
CA GLY A 57 20.95 -28.01 59.26
C GLY A 57 19.72 -28.89 59.52
N GLU A 58 19.89 -30.17 59.86
CA GLU A 58 18.98 -30.93 60.73
C GLU A 58 19.59 -32.29 61.11
N GLU A 59 19.46 -32.64 62.39
CA GLU A 59 20.08 -33.76 63.07
C GLU A 59 19.45 -35.12 62.71
N SER A 60 20.26 -36.17 62.66
CA SER A 60 19.91 -37.44 63.32
C SER A 60 21.14 -38.32 63.55
N GLN A 61 21.17 -38.88 64.76
CA GLN A 61 22.25 -39.66 65.36
C GLN A 61 22.54 -40.98 64.62
N SER A 62 23.83 -41.34 64.45
CA SER A 62 24.46 -42.40 65.24
C SER A 62 25.69 -43.03 64.55
N ARG A 63 26.71 -43.30 65.40
CA ARG A 63 27.74 -44.34 65.31
C ARG A 63 28.83 -44.26 64.23
N GLY A 64 30.06 -44.28 64.73
CA GLY A 64 31.08 -45.21 64.22
C GLY A 64 32.16 -44.59 63.36
N ARG A 65 33.15 -43.98 64.01
CA ARG A 65 34.44 -43.59 63.45
C ARG A 65 35.12 -44.80 62.77
N LYS A 66 35.33 -44.73 61.45
CA LYS A 66 36.41 -45.45 60.75
C LYS A 66 37.00 -44.55 59.66
N ASN A 67 38.29 -44.29 59.78
CA ASN A 67 39.15 -43.81 58.72
C ASN A 67 39.03 -44.77 57.53
N ASP A 68 38.72 -44.25 56.34
CA ASP A 68 39.00 -44.93 55.08
C ASP A 68 39.53 -43.88 54.09
N ASP A 69 40.73 -44.15 53.59
CA ASP A 69 41.41 -43.42 52.51
C ASP A 69 40.51 -43.31 51.27
N PRO A 70 40.68 -42.28 50.41
CA PRO A 70 39.87 -42.08 49.21
C PRO A 70 40.10 -43.25 48.23
N ASN A 71 39.22 -44.24 48.29
CA ASN A 71 39.29 -45.41 47.43
C ASN A 71 38.90 -44.97 46.01
N LEU A 72 39.87 -44.98 45.09
CA LEU A 72 39.74 -44.56 43.68
C LEU A 72 38.47 -45.11 43.00
N LYS A 73 38.02 -46.30 43.42
CA LYS A 73 36.77 -46.94 42.96
C LYS A 73 35.49 -46.20 43.37
N SER A 74 35.41 -45.65 44.59
CA SER A 74 34.23 -44.90 45.04
C SER A 74 34.15 -43.53 44.39
N THR A 75 35.29 -42.89 44.12
CA THR A 75 35.36 -41.65 43.34
C THR A 75 34.97 -41.87 41.89
N ILE A 76 35.43 -42.96 41.25
CA ILE A 76 35.03 -43.34 39.88
C ILE A 76 33.52 -43.64 39.81
N LEU A 77 32.95 -44.34 40.80
CA LEU A 77 31.51 -44.61 40.86
C LEU A 77 30.68 -43.31 41.00
N LYS A 78 31.09 -42.38 41.87
CA LYS A 78 30.46 -41.06 41.99
C LYS A 78 30.60 -40.23 40.72
N MET A 79 31.75 -40.30 40.04
CA MET A 79 31.94 -39.65 38.73
C MET A 79 31.02 -40.27 37.67
N LEU A 80 30.85 -41.60 37.66
CA LEU A 80 29.92 -42.28 36.76
C LEU A 80 28.45 -41.95 37.06
N GLU A 81 28.07 -41.85 38.33
CA GLU A 81 26.74 -41.42 38.75
C GLU A 81 26.46 -39.96 38.35
N THR A 82 27.45 -39.08 38.53
CA THR A 82 27.38 -37.68 38.09
C THR A 82 27.35 -37.55 36.56
N ALA A 83 28.11 -38.38 35.84
CA ALA A 83 28.07 -38.46 34.38
C ALA A 83 26.73 -39.02 33.87
N ALA A 84 26.16 -40.01 34.55
CA ALA A 84 24.88 -40.60 34.19
C ALA A 84 23.72 -39.63 34.42
N THR A 85 23.73 -38.91 35.54
CA THR A 85 22.71 -37.89 35.86
C THR A 85 22.78 -36.69 34.92
N THR A 86 23.98 -36.22 34.56
CA THR A 86 24.16 -35.19 33.53
C THR A 86 23.77 -35.68 32.12
N ALA A 87 24.09 -36.92 31.77
CA ALA A 87 23.63 -37.51 30.51
C ALA A 87 22.10 -37.65 30.45
N ALA A 88 21.47 -38.06 31.56
CA ALA A 88 20.02 -38.16 31.66
C ALA A 88 19.34 -36.79 31.57
N SER A 89 19.89 -35.75 32.21
CA SER A 89 19.35 -34.39 32.11
C SER A 89 19.47 -33.81 30.71
N ILE A 90 20.61 -34.02 30.03
CA ILE A 90 20.80 -33.64 28.61
C ILE A 90 19.82 -34.41 27.72
N ALA A 91 19.62 -35.71 27.95
CA ALA A 91 18.69 -36.52 27.17
C ALA A 91 17.23 -36.04 27.33
N ILE A 92 16.80 -35.74 28.56
CA ILE A 92 15.46 -35.19 28.83
C ILE A 92 15.31 -33.82 28.16
N LEU A 93 16.32 -32.95 28.28
CA LEU A 93 16.31 -31.63 27.65
C LEU A 93 16.23 -31.73 26.12
N GLY A 94 17.01 -32.64 25.52
CA GLY A 94 16.99 -32.90 24.08
C GLY A 94 15.64 -33.45 23.62
N PHE A 95 15.06 -34.39 24.38
CA PHE A 95 13.73 -34.94 24.07
C PHE A 95 12.62 -33.89 24.21
N ALA A 96 12.66 -33.06 25.26
CA ALA A 96 11.70 -31.97 25.46
C ALA A 96 11.81 -30.92 24.35
N GLY A 97 13.02 -30.50 23.99
CA GLY A 97 13.27 -29.56 22.90
C GLY A 97 12.81 -30.12 21.54
N TYR A 98 13.09 -31.38 21.23
CA TYR A 98 12.63 -32.04 20.00
C TYR A 98 11.10 -32.15 19.95
N SER A 99 10.47 -32.57 21.05
CA SER A 99 9.02 -32.72 21.15
C SER A 99 8.31 -31.37 20.99
N TYR A 100 8.80 -30.32 21.66
CA TYR A 100 8.31 -28.95 21.49
C TYR A 100 8.46 -28.49 20.03
N HIS A 101 9.60 -28.75 19.40
CA HIS A 101 9.84 -28.34 18.01
C HIS A 101 8.88 -29.01 17.02
N GLN A 102 8.61 -30.30 17.19
CA GLN A 102 7.63 -31.00 16.35
C GLN A 102 6.20 -30.53 16.61
N TYR A 103 5.84 -30.34 17.88
CA TYR A 103 4.54 -29.79 18.26
C TYR A 103 4.33 -28.39 17.67
N TYR A 104 5.32 -27.49 17.79
CA TYR A 104 5.26 -26.13 17.24
C TYR A 104 5.08 -26.12 15.73
N LYS A 105 5.80 -26.99 15.00
CA LYS A 105 5.63 -27.13 13.54
C LYS A 105 4.22 -27.58 13.16
N TYR A 106 3.63 -28.48 13.93
CA TYR A 106 2.25 -28.92 13.74
C TYR A 106 1.28 -27.79 14.03
N LEU A 107 1.43 -27.12 15.18
CA LEU A 107 0.57 -26.03 15.64
C LEU A 107 0.52 -24.88 14.62
N ILE A 108 1.65 -24.49 14.04
CA ILE A 108 1.70 -23.46 12.99
C ILE A 108 0.82 -23.83 11.78
N LEU A 109 0.91 -25.08 11.32
CA LEU A 109 0.14 -25.52 10.15
C LEU A 109 -1.34 -25.61 10.48
N ASP A 110 -1.68 -25.97 11.72
CA ASP A 110 -3.07 -26.04 12.20
C ASP A 110 -3.68 -24.65 12.36
N LYS A 111 -2.96 -23.69 12.96
CA LYS A 111 -3.36 -22.26 13.02
C LYS A 111 -3.62 -21.71 11.63
N MET A 112 -2.68 -21.91 10.71
CA MET A 112 -2.83 -21.47 9.32
C MET A 112 -3.95 -22.20 8.59
N ASP A 113 -4.24 -23.47 8.90
CA ASP A 113 -5.43 -24.15 8.38
C ASP A 113 -6.70 -23.43 8.88
N ASN A 114 -6.76 -23.12 10.18
CA ASN A 114 -7.90 -22.44 10.81
C ASN A 114 -8.20 -21.06 10.23
N ALA A 115 -7.19 -20.33 9.73
CA ALA A 115 -7.37 -19.03 9.09
C ALA A 115 -8.31 -19.05 7.86
N PHE A 116 -8.44 -20.19 7.20
CA PHE A 116 -9.32 -20.37 6.03
C PHE A 116 -10.62 -21.10 6.35
N ASN A 117 -10.92 -21.35 7.63
CA ASN A 117 -12.22 -21.88 8.02
C ASN A 117 -13.27 -20.75 7.99
N PRO A 118 -14.58 -21.08 7.90
CA PRO A 118 -15.62 -20.07 7.84
C PRO A 118 -15.59 -19.10 9.03
N GLY A 119 -15.82 -17.81 8.78
CA GLY A 119 -15.74 -16.74 9.79
C GLY A 119 -14.45 -15.90 9.73
N ASP A 120 -13.99 -15.56 8.53
CA ASP A 120 -12.79 -14.73 8.31
C ASP A 120 -12.86 -13.39 9.09
N PRO A 121 -11.82 -13.02 9.87
CA PRO A 121 -11.76 -11.75 10.60
C PRO A 121 -11.91 -10.50 9.72
N ALA A 122 -11.49 -10.53 8.46
CA ALA A 122 -11.69 -9.44 7.50
C ALA A 122 -13.17 -9.19 7.24
N LEU A 123 -14.00 -10.24 7.24
CA LEU A 123 -15.45 -10.10 7.20
C LEU A 123 -15.97 -9.49 8.51
N GLU A 124 -15.46 -9.89 9.68
CA GLU A 124 -15.86 -9.28 10.96
C GLU A 124 -15.52 -7.79 11.05
N VAL A 125 -14.30 -7.40 10.64
CA VAL A 125 -13.83 -6.02 10.60
C VAL A 125 -14.60 -5.19 9.58
N ALA A 126 -14.95 -5.79 8.44
CA ALA A 126 -15.84 -5.18 7.46
C ALA A 126 -17.32 -5.14 7.92
N GLY A 127 -17.66 -5.69 9.09
CA GLY A 127 -19.03 -5.73 9.63
C GLY A 127 -19.93 -6.79 8.97
N VAL A 128 -19.35 -7.75 8.27
CA VAL A 128 -19.99 -8.78 7.44
C VAL A 128 -20.07 -10.12 8.21
N VAL A 129 -20.69 -10.13 9.39
CA VAL A 129 -20.86 -11.37 10.17
C VAL A 129 -22.18 -12.05 9.84
N SER A 130 -22.12 -13.33 9.44
CA SER A 130 -23.32 -14.18 9.37
C SER A 130 -23.84 -14.50 10.76
N GLY A 131 -24.99 -13.92 11.13
CA GLY A 131 -25.95 -14.62 12.01
C GLY A 131 -26.35 -13.98 13.34
N LYS A 132 -25.76 -12.91 13.86
CA LYS A 132 -26.23 -12.32 15.16
C LYS A 132 -26.29 -10.80 15.29
N HIS A 133 -25.98 -10.06 14.24
CA HIS A 133 -26.28 -8.63 14.17
C HIS A 133 -26.90 -8.29 12.81
N GLN A 134 -28.17 -7.89 12.80
CA GLN A 134 -28.80 -7.23 11.65
C GLN A 134 -28.14 -5.86 11.44
N TYR A 135 -27.01 -5.82 10.73
CA TYR A 135 -26.48 -4.59 10.16
C TYR A 135 -26.30 -4.78 8.63
N ARG A 136 -27.31 -4.34 7.89
CA ARG A 136 -27.21 -3.28 6.86
C ARG A 136 -26.10 -3.34 5.78
N HIS A 137 -25.73 -4.52 5.25
CA HIS A 137 -24.86 -4.60 4.04
C HIS A 137 -25.50 -5.14 2.76
N GLU A 138 -26.78 -5.52 2.77
CA GLU A 138 -27.57 -5.48 1.52
C GLU A 138 -27.72 -4.04 0.97
N GLU A 139 -27.24 -3.04 1.72
CA GLU A 139 -27.40 -1.60 1.49
C GLU A 139 -26.49 -0.98 0.40
N HIS A 140 -25.64 -1.76 -0.26
CA HIS A 140 -24.71 -1.20 -1.26
C HIS A 140 -24.54 -2.09 -2.50
N TRP A 141 -25.38 -3.11 -2.68
CA TRP A 141 -25.13 -4.13 -3.68
C TRP A 141 -25.90 -3.92 -4.99
N ILE A 142 -25.18 -3.54 -6.06
CA ILE A 142 -25.68 -3.60 -7.44
C ILE A 142 -25.02 -4.77 -8.14
N ALA A 143 -25.84 -5.62 -8.77
CA ALA A 143 -25.36 -6.71 -9.59
C ALA A 143 -24.58 -6.15 -10.80
N ARG A 144 -23.25 -6.22 -10.69
CA ARG A 144 -22.31 -5.98 -11.78
C ARG A 144 -22.22 -7.22 -12.68
N ASP A 145 -21.90 -7.03 -13.96
CA ASP A 145 -21.77 -8.15 -14.90
C ASP A 145 -20.61 -9.08 -14.50
N GLU A 146 -19.55 -8.50 -13.95
CA GLU A 146 -18.37 -9.22 -13.50
C GLU A 146 -18.64 -10.02 -12.22
N GLN A 147 -19.73 -9.74 -11.48
CA GLN A 147 -19.93 -10.34 -10.15
C GLN A 147 -20.01 -11.86 -10.19
N ALA A 148 -20.77 -12.43 -11.13
CA ALA A 148 -20.93 -13.87 -11.22
C ALA A 148 -19.56 -14.57 -11.41
N ARG A 149 -18.67 -13.94 -12.18
CA ARG A 149 -17.30 -14.43 -12.38
C ARG A 149 -16.48 -14.33 -11.10
N ILE A 150 -16.56 -13.23 -10.36
CA ILE A 150 -15.84 -13.07 -9.08
C ILE A 150 -16.36 -14.05 -8.03
N ASP A 151 -17.68 -14.23 -7.93
CA ASP A 151 -18.29 -15.21 -7.03
C ASP A 151 -17.76 -16.63 -7.30
N ASP A 152 -17.61 -17.02 -8.57
CA ASP A 152 -17.04 -18.32 -8.94
C ASP A 152 -15.55 -18.45 -8.58
N ILE A 153 -14.78 -17.38 -8.75
CA ILE A 153 -13.34 -17.37 -8.45
C ILE A 153 -13.14 -17.48 -6.93
N VAL A 154 -13.81 -16.64 -6.15
CA VAL A 154 -13.69 -16.59 -4.69
C VAL A 154 -14.24 -17.86 -4.04
N ALA A 155 -15.27 -18.48 -4.62
CA ALA A 155 -15.76 -19.79 -4.18
C ALA A 155 -14.84 -20.97 -4.55
N GLY A 156 -13.67 -20.73 -5.16
CA GLY A 156 -12.72 -21.78 -5.55
C GLY A 156 -13.21 -22.68 -6.69
N ARG A 157 -14.29 -22.30 -7.41
CA ARG A 157 -14.83 -23.07 -8.55
C ARG A 157 -13.96 -22.95 -9.80
N ARG A 158 -13.20 -21.86 -9.92
CA ARG A 158 -12.22 -21.65 -11.00
C ARG A 158 -10.80 -21.84 -10.46
N SER A 159 -10.05 -22.74 -11.09
CA SER A 159 -8.63 -22.99 -10.81
C SER A 159 -7.80 -22.90 -12.09
N GLY A 160 -6.48 -22.84 -11.98
CA GLY A 160 -5.57 -22.79 -13.14
C GLY A 160 -5.04 -21.39 -13.49
N HIS A 161 -5.59 -20.35 -12.85
CA HIS A 161 -5.31 -18.94 -13.09
C HIS A 161 -5.17 -18.16 -11.79
N TYR A 162 -4.46 -17.04 -11.85
CA TYR A 162 -4.51 -16.00 -10.83
C TYR A 162 -5.03 -14.71 -11.47
N TYR A 163 -5.62 -13.83 -10.67
CA TYR A 163 -6.42 -12.74 -11.19
C TYR A 163 -5.88 -11.39 -10.74
N LEU A 164 -5.90 -10.42 -11.65
CA LEU A 164 -5.65 -9.02 -11.35
C LEU A 164 -6.91 -8.21 -11.63
N MET A 165 -7.55 -7.71 -10.59
CA MET A 165 -8.62 -6.74 -10.70
C MET A 165 -8.02 -5.34 -10.84
N VAL A 166 -8.31 -4.66 -11.94
CA VAL A 166 -7.84 -3.30 -12.23
C VAL A 166 -9.03 -2.40 -12.49
N GLY A 167 -8.99 -1.18 -11.99
CA GLY A 167 -10.01 -0.17 -12.28
C GLY A 167 -9.84 1.03 -11.39
N GLU A 168 -10.61 2.08 -11.62
CA GLU A 168 -10.38 3.35 -10.93
C GLU A 168 -10.73 3.28 -9.45
N LYS A 169 -10.17 4.20 -8.66
CA LYS A 169 -10.52 4.32 -7.25
C LYS A 169 -12.02 4.59 -7.08
N GLY A 170 -12.66 3.79 -6.25
CA GLY A 170 -14.10 3.96 -5.95
C GLY A 170 -15.05 3.32 -6.97
N THR A 171 -14.57 2.46 -7.87
CA THR A 171 -15.44 1.61 -8.72
C THR A 171 -16.03 0.41 -7.98
N GLY A 172 -15.62 0.12 -6.73
CA GLY A 172 -16.25 -0.92 -5.90
C GLY A 172 -15.59 -2.30 -5.98
N LYS A 173 -14.36 -2.43 -6.50
CA LYS A 173 -13.58 -3.67 -6.56
C LYS A 173 -13.53 -4.42 -5.21
N THR A 174 -13.16 -3.72 -4.15
CA THR A 174 -13.11 -4.28 -2.79
C THR A 174 -14.48 -4.76 -2.30
N SER A 175 -15.53 -3.99 -2.59
CA SER A 175 -16.91 -4.37 -2.23
C SER A 175 -17.36 -5.65 -2.95
N MET A 176 -16.95 -5.83 -4.22
CA MET A 176 -17.23 -7.05 -4.98
C MET A 176 -16.56 -8.29 -4.37
N LEU A 177 -15.32 -8.15 -3.90
CA LEU A 177 -14.56 -9.22 -3.24
C LEU A 177 -15.18 -9.59 -1.89
N LEU A 178 -15.49 -8.60 -1.05
CA LEU A 178 -16.12 -8.84 0.25
C LEU A 178 -17.49 -9.50 0.12
N GLU A 179 -18.29 -9.12 -0.88
CA GLU A 179 -19.58 -9.76 -1.14
C GLU A 179 -19.42 -11.22 -1.59
N ALA A 180 -18.44 -11.50 -2.45
CA ALA A 180 -18.16 -12.87 -2.87
C ALA A 180 -17.70 -13.74 -1.70
N MET A 181 -16.85 -13.20 -0.81
CA MET A 181 -16.44 -13.87 0.44
C MET A 181 -17.64 -14.10 1.36
N ARG A 182 -18.55 -13.12 1.50
CA ARG A 182 -19.76 -13.25 2.32
C ARG A 182 -20.64 -14.42 1.89
N LYS A 183 -20.83 -14.61 0.58
CA LYS A 183 -21.67 -15.70 0.03
C LYS A 183 -21.16 -17.10 0.42
N ILE A 184 -19.87 -17.22 0.68
CA ILE A 184 -19.23 -18.46 1.15
C ILE A 184 -18.85 -18.41 2.64
N ASN A 185 -19.28 -17.38 3.36
CA ASN A 185 -18.94 -17.13 4.77
C ASN A 185 -17.42 -17.14 5.06
N GLY A 186 -16.62 -16.67 4.09
CA GLY A 186 -15.15 -16.66 4.17
C GLY A 186 -14.49 -18.04 4.07
N ASP A 187 -15.24 -19.09 3.76
CA ASP A 187 -14.68 -20.44 3.64
C ASP A 187 -13.59 -20.50 2.56
N CYS A 188 -12.47 -21.14 2.89
CA CYS A 188 -11.32 -21.32 2.01
C CYS A 188 -10.69 -20.01 1.49
N CYS A 189 -11.02 -18.86 2.06
CA CYS A 189 -10.54 -17.55 1.62
C CYS A 189 -9.78 -16.84 2.75
N ALA A 190 -8.72 -16.11 2.40
CA ALA A 190 -8.04 -15.17 3.29
C ALA A 190 -7.79 -13.85 2.55
N MET A 191 -8.05 -12.72 3.20
CA MET A 191 -7.88 -11.39 2.62
C MET A 191 -7.06 -10.46 3.52
N PHE A 192 -6.16 -9.67 2.91
CA PHE A 192 -5.45 -8.59 3.60
C PHE A 192 -5.15 -7.41 2.68
N GLU A 193 -4.80 -6.27 3.27
CA GLU A 193 -4.42 -5.06 2.53
C GLU A 193 -2.89 -4.96 2.38
N ALA A 194 -2.43 -4.75 1.15
CA ALA A 194 -1.05 -4.44 0.86
C ALA A 194 -0.61 -3.11 1.52
N HIS A 195 0.70 -2.95 1.64
CA HIS A 195 1.31 -1.79 2.28
C HIS A 195 2.66 -1.51 1.63
N ALA A 196 3.06 -0.23 1.65
CA ALA A 196 4.33 0.24 1.13
C ALA A 196 5.55 -0.34 1.88
N ASP A 197 5.47 -0.37 3.21
CA ASP A 197 6.49 -0.95 4.09
C ASP A 197 6.35 -2.49 4.15
N LEU A 198 7.44 -3.19 3.83
CA LEU A 198 7.53 -4.65 3.83
C LEU A 198 7.28 -5.29 5.20
N GLU A 199 7.68 -4.65 6.30
CA GLU A 199 7.44 -5.17 7.65
C GLU A 199 5.94 -5.13 7.99
N ILE A 200 5.27 -4.05 7.61
CA ILE A 200 3.82 -3.93 7.80
C ILE A 200 3.10 -4.91 6.89
N PHE A 201 3.56 -5.09 5.64
CA PHE A 201 3.04 -6.13 4.74
C PHE A 201 3.16 -7.52 5.37
N ARG A 202 4.36 -7.86 5.89
CA ARG A 202 4.62 -9.13 6.60
C ARG A 202 3.66 -9.33 7.75
N ILE A 203 3.48 -8.33 8.63
CA ILE A 203 2.57 -8.42 9.78
C ILE A 203 1.12 -8.63 9.34
N ARG A 204 0.66 -7.91 8.30
CA ARG A 204 -0.72 -8.05 7.79
C ARG A 204 -0.95 -9.43 7.16
N LEU A 205 0.02 -9.93 6.38
CA LEU A 205 -0.01 -11.29 5.85
C LEU A 205 -0.06 -12.32 6.98
N GLY A 206 0.78 -12.16 8.01
CA GLY A 206 0.80 -13.04 9.18
C GLY A 206 -0.56 -13.10 9.86
N LYS A 207 -1.19 -11.95 10.11
CA LYS A 207 -2.53 -11.89 10.71
C LYS A 207 -3.59 -12.59 9.85
N ALA A 208 -3.57 -12.39 8.54
CA ALA A 208 -4.55 -13.00 7.64
C ALA A 208 -4.36 -14.52 7.49
N LEU A 209 -3.15 -15.03 7.69
CA LEU A 209 -2.84 -16.45 7.64
C LEU A 209 -2.75 -17.10 9.04
N ASP A 210 -3.11 -16.39 10.11
CA ASP A 210 -2.87 -16.80 11.51
C ASP A 210 -1.46 -17.39 11.71
N TYR A 211 -0.46 -16.65 11.21
CA TYR A 211 0.94 -17.06 11.15
C TYR A 211 1.84 -16.08 11.91
N GLU A 212 2.45 -16.59 12.97
CA GLU A 212 3.48 -15.90 13.76
C GLU A 212 4.87 -16.21 13.17
N PHE A 213 5.63 -15.16 12.84
CA PHE A 213 6.97 -15.27 12.24
C PHE A 213 8.03 -15.59 13.29
N HIS A 214 7.86 -16.69 14.03
CA HIS A 214 8.75 -17.11 15.12
C HIS A 214 8.78 -16.20 16.35
N GLU A 215 7.90 -15.20 16.42
CA GLU A 215 7.71 -14.33 17.59
C GLU A 215 7.37 -15.16 18.85
N ASP A 216 6.65 -16.27 18.67
CA ASP A 216 6.25 -17.20 19.73
C ASP A 216 7.18 -18.44 19.86
N TYR A 217 8.28 -18.50 19.09
CA TYR A 217 9.18 -19.66 19.12
C TYR A 217 10.18 -19.59 20.27
N ILE A 218 9.94 -20.37 21.32
CA ILE A 218 10.77 -20.42 22.54
C ILE A 218 12.00 -21.36 22.37
N GLY A 219 12.31 -21.80 21.15
CA GLY A 219 13.42 -22.74 20.90
C GLY A 219 14.81 -22.20 21.27
N SER A 220 14.96 -20.89 21.40
CA SER A 220 16.18 -20.24 21.90
C SER A 220 16.56 -20.71 23.32
N LEU A 221 15.58 -21.10 24.17
CA LEU A 221 15.84 -21.66 25.50
C LEU A 221 16.57 -23.02 25.46
N PHE A 222 16.48 -23.73 24.34
CA PHE A 222 17.10 -25.05 24.17
C PHE A 222 18.38 -25.01 23.32
N SER A 223 18.96 -23.83 23.10
CA SER A 223 20.08 -23.62 22.15
C SER A 223 19.78 -24.11 20.72
N ILE A 224 18.51 -24.36 20.40
CA ILE A 224 18.05 -24.61 19.04
C ILE A 224 18.00 -23.23 18.39
N ARG A 225 18.96 -22.98 17.48
CA ARG A 225 18.97 -21.73 16.73
C ARG A 225 17.63 -21.60 16.01
N GLY A 226 16.89 -20.53 16.33
CA GLY A 226 15.80 -20.07 15.48
C GLY A 226 16.34 -19.75 14.07
N PRO A 227 15.45 -19.59 13.08
CA PRO A 227 15.87 -19.01 11.82
C PRO A 227 16.61 -17.69 12.10
N ARG A 228 17.75 -17.47 11.43
CA ARG A 228 18.53 -16.23 11.53
C ARG A 228 17.62 -15.02 11.29
N ASP A 229 17.94 -13.87 11.89
CA ASP A 229 17.32 -12.58 11.57
C ASP A 229 17.18 -12.46 10.05
N THR A 230 15.93 -12.51 9.59
CA THR A 230 15.59 -12.50 8.18
C THR A 230 14.94 -11.19 7.80
N THR A 231 15.21 -10.77 6.57
CA THR A 231 14.48 -9.68 5.93
C THR A 231 13.00 -10.05 5.79
N ALA A 232 12.10 -9.07 5.90
CA ALA A 232 10.66 -9.27 5.75
C ALA A 232 10.26 -10.11 4.52
N LEU A 233 10.94 -9.92 3.39
CA LEU A 233 10.69 -10.65 2.14
C LEU A 233 10.90 -12.17 2.29
N LEU A 234 11.97 -12.60 2.96
CA LEU A 234 12.24 -14.01 3.22
C LEU A 234 11.21 -14.62 4.18
N ASP A 235 10.70 -13.83 5.11
CA ASP A 235 9.67 -14.28 6.04
C ASP A 235 8.31 -14.43 5.36
N ILE A 236 7.94 -13.50 4.48
CA ILE A 236 6.78 -13.64 3.59
C ILE A 236 6.89 -14.92 2.74
N GLU A 237 8.06 -15.16 2.13
CA GLU A 237 8.31 -16.37 1.35
C GLU A 237 8.17 -17.66 2.18
N ARG A 238 8.62 -17.64 3.44
CA ARG A 238 8.42 -18.78 4.37
C ARG A 238 6.95 -18.99 4.69
N ALA A 239 6.17 -17.93 4.90
CA ALA A 239 4.74 -18.03 5.13
C ALA A 239 4.05 -18.65 3.91
N PHE A 240 4.40 -18.24 2.69
CA PHE A 240 3.91 -18.84 1.44
C PHE A 240 4.26 -20.31 1.30
N ASN A 241 5.48 -20.72 1.69
CA ASN A 241 5.85 -22.14 1.73
C ASN A 241 5.02 -22.97 2.73
N LYS A 242 4.57 -22.36 3.84
CA LYS A 242 3.69 -23.02 4.81
C LYS A 242 2.26 -23.09 4.28
N LEU A 243 1.78 -22.03 3.65
CA LEU A 243 0.48 -21.98 2.98
C LEU A 243 0.36 -23.09 1.93
N GLU A 244 1.41 -23.30 1.13
CA GLU A 244 1.44 -24.39 0.14
C GLU A 244 1.29 -25.78 0.79
N LYS A 245 1.89 -25.99 1.97
CA LYS A 245 1.74 -27.26 2.72
C LYS A 245 0.32 -27.45 3.23
N VAL A 246 -0.31 -26.39 3.73
CA VAL A 246 -1.71 -26.39 4.17
C VAL A 246 -2.64 -26.68 2.99
N ALA A 247 -2.45 -25.99 1.85
CA ALA A 247 -3.20 -26.22 0.62
C ALA A 247 -3.08 -27.68 0.12
N LEU A 248 -1.88 -28.24 0.14
CA LEU A 248 -1.64 -29.65 -0.22
C LEU A 248 -2.36 -30.62 0.73
N ALA A 249 -2.35 -30.35 2.03
CA ALA A 249 -3.04 -31.18 3.02
C ALA A 249 -4.56 -31.13 2.83
N ARG A 250 -5.13 -29.93 2.60
CA ARG A 250 -6.54 -29.73 2.30
C ARG A 250 -6.98 -30.41 1.00
N ARG A 251 -6.19 -30.27 -0.06
CA ARG A 251 -6.46 -30.95 -1.35
C ARG A 251 -6.53 -32.47 -1.19
N ARG A 252 -5.67 -33.08 -0.37
CA ARG A 252 -5.73 -34.53 -0.08
C ARG A 252 -7.01 -34.95 0.65
N LYS A 253 -7.64 -34.03 1.40
CA LYS A 253 -8.94 -34.23 2.04
C LYS A 253 -10.13 -33.95 1.10
N GLY A 254 -9.89 -33.54 -0.14
CA GLY A 254 -10.93 -33.21 -1.12
C GLY A 254 -11.50 -31.79 -0.99
N SER A 255 -10.85 -30.90 -0.24
CA SER A 255 -11.25 -29.50 -0.14
C SER A 255 -10.99 -28.73 -1.44
N PRO A 256 -11.75 -27.65 -1.73
CA PRO A 256 -11.46 -26.75 -2.84
C PRO A 256 -10.09 -26.05 -2.67
N PRO A 257 -9.53 -25.47 -3.74
CA PRO A 257 -8.31 -24.68 -3.65
C PRO A 257 -8.50 -23.48 -2.71
N LEU A 258 -7.44 -23.08 -2.03
CA LEU A 258 -7.46 -21.89 -1.18
C LEU A 258 -7.51 -20.62 -2.05
N VAL A 259 -8.13 -19.56 -1.56
CA VAL A 259 -8.16 -18.25 -2.23
C VAL A 259 -7.42 -17.24 -1.36
N MET A 260 -6.43 -16.56 -1.93
CA MET A 260 -5.69 -15.51 -1.23
C MET A 260 -5.91 -14.18 -1.95
N ILE A 261 -6.50 -13.22 -1.24
CA ILE A 261 -6.84 -11.90 -1.76
C ILE A 261 -5.86 -10.87 -1.19
N ILE A 262 -5.08 -10.26 -2.07
CA ILE A 262 -4.20 -9.14 -1.75
C ILE A 262 -4.86 -7.87 -2.26
N ASN A 263 -5.46 -7.12 -1.35
CA ASN A 263 -6.17 -5.90 -1.64
C ASN A 263 -5.23 -4.70 -1.74
N SER A 264 -5.57 -3.71 -2.57
CA SER A 264 -4.82 -2.45 -2.73
C SER A 264 -3.33 -2.64 -3.08
N ALA A 265 -3.02 -3.55 -4.01
CA ALA A 265 -1.66 -3.88 -4.45
C ALA A 265 -0.86 -2.66 -4.97
N HIS A 266 -1.55 -1.64 -5.48
CA HIS A 266 -0.96 -0.35 -5.88
C HIS A 266 -0.29 0.42 -4.73
N LEU A 267 -0.57 0.09 -3.46
CA LEU A 267 0.09 0.69 -2.30
C LEU A 267 1.51 0.17 -2.08
N VAL A 268 1.90 -0.93 -2.73
CA VAL A 268 3.31 -1.35 -2.77
C VAL A 268 4.09 -0.26 -3.50
N ARG A 269 5.25 0.14 -2.98
CA ARG A 269 6.05 1.18 -3.65
C ARG A 269 6.66 0.63 -4.92
N ASP A 270 6.78 1.49 -5.93
CA ASP A 270 7.58 1.19 -7.11
C ASP A 270 9.07 1.47 -6.87
N ASP A 271 9.61 0.92 -5.79
CA ASP A 271 11.04 0.88 -5.46
C ASP A 271 11.58 -0.56 -5.58
N HIS A 272 12.88 -0.74 -5.37
CA HIS A 272 13.51 -2.06 -5.52
C HIS A 272 12.84 -3.13 -4.63
N ASP A 273 12.56 -2.78 -3.38
CA ASP A 273 11.97 -3.69 -2.39
C ASP A 273 10.52 -4.07 -2.74
N GLY A 274 9.70 -3.10 -3.14
CA GLY A 274 8.33 -3.34 -3.56
C GLY A 274 8.23 -4.08 -4.91
N GLN A 275 9.13 -3.79 -5.85
CA GLN A 275 9.24 -4.53 -7.10
C GLN A 275 9.62 -5.99 -6.87
N ASP A 276 10.56 -6.27 -5.96
CA ASP A 276 10.96 -7.63 -5.59
C ASP A 276 9.81 -8.38 -4.90
N LEU A 277 9.05 -7.69 -4.02
CA LEU A 277 7.86 -8.25 -3.38
C LEU A 277 6.80 -8.67 -4.41
N LEU A 278 6.45 -7.78 -5.36
CA LEU A 278 5.46 -8.09 -6.40
C LEU A 278 5.93 -9.22 -7.31
N GLU A 279 7.22 -9.26 -7.65
CA GLU A 279 7.79 -10.34 -8.46
C GLU A 279 7.74 -11.68 -7.72
N MET A 280 8.09 -11.73 -6.44
CA MET A 280 7.96 -12.94 -5.61
C MET A 280 6.50 -13.41 -5.52
N ILE A 281 5.55 -12.51 -5.25
CA ILE A 281 4.12 -12.82 -5.22
C ILE A 281 3.66 -13.38 -6.57
N GLN A 282 4.12 -12.78 -7.67
CA GLN A 282 3.78 -13.23 -9.01
C GLN A 282 4.30 -14.66 -9.28
N GLN A 283 5.58 -14.93 -8.98
CA GLN A 283 6.17 -16.25 -9.17
C GLN A 283 5.40 -17.32 -8.38
N ARG A 284 5.00 -17.00 -7.14
CA ARG A 284 4.18 -17.89 -6.31
C ARG A 284 2.77 -18.07 -6.88
N ALA A 285 2.11 -17.00 -7.31
CA ALA A 285 0.79 -17.06 -7.93
C ALA A 285 0.79 -17.91 -9.20
N GLU A 286 1.81 -17.79 -10.05
CA GLU A 286 1.99 -18.64 -11.25
C GLU A 286 2.14 -20.12 -10.88
N GLN A 287 2.98 -20.45 -9.90
CA GLN A 287 3.16 -21.82 -9.42
C GLN A 287 1.88 -22.41 -8.80
N TRP A 288 1.16 -21.63 -8.00
CA TRP A 288 -0.07 -22.09 -7.36
C TRP A 288 -1.23 -22.23 -8.35
N ALA A 289 -1.32 -21.32 -9.33
CA ALA A 289 -2.26 -21.43 -10.43
C ALA A 289 -1.98 -22.70 -11.25
N ALA A 290 -0.73 -22.98 -11.60
CA ALA A 290 -0.34 -24.18 -12.34
C ALA A 290 -0.66 -25.49 -11.60
N SER A 291 -0.48 -25.51 -10.27
CA SER A 291 -0.73 -26.68 -9.43
C SER A 291 -2.19 -26.82 -8.99
N GLY A 292 -2.99 -25.75 -9.08
CA GLY A 292 -4.37 -25.70 -8.61
C GLY A 292 -4.48 -25.77 -7.08
N LEU A 293 -3.50 -25.22 -6.35
CA LEU A 293 -3.46 -25.24 -4.88
C LEU A 293 -4.04 -23.98 -4.25
N VAL A 294 -3.64 -22.82 -4.78
CA VAL A 294 -4.05 -21.50 -4.31
C VAL A 294 -4.40 -20.64 -5.52
N THR A 295 -5.54 -19.97 -5.46
CA THR A 295 -5.95 -18.93 -6.41
C THR A 295 -5.65 -17.57 -5.80
N THR A 296 -4.70 -16.83 -6.36
CA THR A 296 -4.35 -15.48 -5.91
C THR A 296 -5.20 -14.44 -6.64
N ILE A 297 -5.76 -13.48 -5.91
CA ILE A 297 -6.45 -12.31 -6.45
C ILE A 297 -5.72 -11.05 -5.99
N LEU A 298 -5.21 -10.26 -6.94
CA LEU A 298 -4.62 -8.95 -6.70
C LEU A 298 -5.63 -7.88 -7.08
N ASN A 299 -5.91 -6.93 -6.19
CA ASN A 299 -6.74 -5.77 -6.51
C ASN A 299 -5.88 -4.50 -6.58
N SER A 300 -5.93 -3.78 -7.70
CA SER A 300 -5.16 -2.56 -7.93
C SER A 300 -6.04 -1.43 -8.47
N ASP A 301 -5.78 -0.20 -8.02
CA ASP A 301 -6.39 1.00 -8.59
C ASP A 301 -5.54 1.53 -9.77
N ASP A 302 -4.22 1.28 -9.72
CA ASP A 302 -3.25 1.86 -10.65
C ASP A 302 -2.80 0.86 -11.71
N TYR A 303 -2.44 1.39 -12.89
CA TYR A 303 -1.99 0.63 -14.06
C TYR A 303 -0.57 0.05 -13.91
N TRP A 304 0.31 0.69 -13.15
CA TRP A 304 1.72 0.28 -13.04
C TRP A 304 1.87 -1.16 -12.53
N VAL A 305 0.98 -1.59 -11.62
CA VAL A 305 0.94 -2.98 -11.12
C VAL A 305 0.70 -3.96 -12.25
N TYR A 306 -0.23 -3.64 -13.18
CA TYR A 306 -0.46 -4.46 -14.36
C TYR A 306 0.76 -4.46 -15.29
N GLU A 307 1.37 -3.30 -15.55
CA GLU A 307 2.57 -3.20 -16.38
C GLU A 307 3.73 -4.05 -15.84
N ARG A 308 3.95 -4.04 -14.51
CA ARG A 308 4.97 -4.84 -13.84
C ARG A 308 4.69 -6.34 -13.96
N LEU A 309 3.46 -6.77 -13.69
CA LEU A 309 3.06 -8.18 -13.73
C LEU A 309 2.98 -8.72 -15.15
N LYS A 310 2.73 -7.90 -16.17
CA LYS A 310 2.63 -8.37 -17.56
C LYS A 310 3.87 -9.11 -18.06
N ARG A 311 5.06 -8.86 -17.48
CA ARG A 311 6.34 -9.46 -17.89
C ARG A 311 6.38 -10.99 -17.77
N TYR A 312 5.76 -11.55 -16.72
CA TYR A 312 5.78 -12.98 -16.42
C TYR A 312 4.38 -13.59 -16.31
N ALA A 313 3.38 -12.97 -16.93
CA ALA A 313 1.98 -13.33 -16.84
C ALA A 313 1.58 -14.38 -17.88
N THR A 314 1.80 -15.67 -17.59
CA THR A 314 1.32 -16.79 -18.41
C THR A 314 -0.09 -17.24 -18.01
N ARG A 315 -0.44 -17.17 -16.72
CA ARG A 315 -1.74 -17.60 -16.18
C ARG A 315 -2.54 -16.46 -15.57
N MET A 316 -2.05 -15.22 -15.66
CA MET A 316 -2.76 -14.05 -15.17
C MET A 316 -3.98 -13.75 -16.03
N GLU A 317 -5.14 -13.58 -15.41
CA GLU A 317 -6.32 -13.00 -16.05
C GLU A 317 -6.62 -11.63 -15.45
N VAL A 318 -6.75 -10.62 -16.32
CA VAL A 318 -7.14 -9.27 -15.92
C VAL A 318 -8.66 -9.15 -15.92
N ILE A 319 -9.22 -8.64 -14.83
CA ILE A 319 -10.63 -8.34 -14.67
C ILE A 319 -10.76 -6.80 -14.56
N PRO A 320 -11.06 -6.10 -15.65
CA PRO A 320 -11.30 -4.66 -15.59
C PRO A 320 -12.62 -4.38 -14.88
N VAL A 321 -12.61 -3.43 -13.95
CA VAL A 321 -13.80 -2.97 -13.21
C VAL A 321 -13.97 -1.48 -13.42
N THR A 322 -14.83 -1.12 -14.36
CA THR A 322 -15.09 0.27 -14.75
C THR A 322 -16.25 0.88 -13.97
N ASP A 323 -16.51 2.16 -14.22
CA ASP A 323 -17.74 2.83 -13.82
C ASP A 323 -18.99 2.10 -14.34
N LEU A 324 -20.11 2.26 -13.62
CA LEU A 324 -21.37 1.64 -14.02
C LEU A 324 -21.93 2.29 -15.30
N PRO A 325 -22.51 1.50 -16.22
CA PRO A 325 -23.31 2.06 -17.31
C PRO A 325 -24.53 2.79 -16.77
N LYS A 326 -25.10 3.70 -17.58
CA LYS A 326 -26.19 4.61 -17.17
C LYS A 326 -27.35 3.89 -16.50
N ASP A 327 -27.87 2.83 -17.11
CA ASP A 327 -28.99 2.03 -16.62
C ASP A 327 -28.75 1.50 -15.18
N LYS A 328 -27.56 0.93 -14.95
CA LYS A 328 -27.16 0.40 -13.65
C LYS A 328 -26.84 1.50 -12.66
N ALA A 329 -26.25 2.61 -13.09
CA ALA A 329 -25.93 3.76 -12.25
C ALA A 329 -27.19 4.47 -11.72
N VAL A 330 -28.20 4.65 -12.57
CA VAL A 330 -29.50 5.22 -12.18
C VAL A 330 -30.21 4.28 -11.20
N THR A 331 -30.25 2.99 -11.50
CA THR A 331 -30.83 1.97 -10.61
C THR A 331 -30.10 1.91 -9.27
N ALA A 332 -28.77 2.02 -9.28
CA ALA A 332 -27.92 2.07 -8.10
C ALA A 332 -28.29 3.24 -7.19
N LEU A 333 -28.33 4.45 -7.76
CA LEU A 333 -28.63 5.67 -7.03
C LEU A 333 -30.03 5.62 -6.41
N GLN A 334 -31.03 5.13 -7.16
CA GLN A 334 -32.39 4.97 -6.66
C GLN A 334 -32.43 4.01 -5.46
N LYS A 335 -31.77 2.85 -5.55
CA LYS A 335 -31.69 1.88 -4.45
C LYS A 335 -31.00 2.47 -3.23
N TYR A 336 -29.85 3.13 -3.42
CA TYR A 336 -29.13 3.75 -2.33
C TYR A 336 -29.96 4.83 -1.64
N ARG A 337 -30.69 5.65 -2.41
CA ARG A 337 -31.53 6.69 -1.85
C ARG A 337 -32.67 6.12 -1.03
N MET A 338 -33.35 5.10 -1.55
CA MET A 338 -34.39 4.38 -0.82
C MET A 338 -33.83 3.76 0.47
N GLN A 339 -32.61 3.23 0.45
CA GLN A 339 -32.01 2.59 1.63
C GLN A 339 -31.59 3.60 2.71
N PHE A 340 -30.92 4.69 2.34
CA PHE A 340 -30.40 5.64 3.33
C PHE A 340 -31.44 6.66 3.81
N CYS A 341 -32.32 7.10 2.91
CA CYS A 341 -33.25 8.20 3.16
C CYS A 341 -34.73 7.77 3.07
N ASN A 342 -35.02 6.54 2.64
CA ASN A 342 -36.39 6.04 2.41
C ASN A 342 -37.20 6.97 1.48
N GLU A 343 -36.52 7.48 0.46
CA GLU A 343 -37.06 8.41 -0.53
C GLU A 343 -36.88 7.82 -1.93
N ASP A 344 -37.91 7.96 -2.77
CA ASP A 344 -37.83 7.65 -4.19
C ASP A 344 -37.68 8.95 -5.00
N LEU A 345 -36.63 9.02 -5.82
CA LEU A 345 -36.32 10.22 -6.58
C LEU A 345 -37.00 10.17 -7.95
N PRO A 346 -37.49 11.31 -8.46
CA PRO A 346 -37.95 11.40 -9.84
C PRO A 346 -36.85 10.99 -10.82
N SER A 347 -37.21 10.27 -11.88
CA SER A 347 -36.28 9.83 -12.93
C SER A 347 -35.45 10.98 -13.51
N GLN A 348 -36.05 12.16 -13.67
CA GLN A 348 -35.38 13.36 -14.15
C GLN A 348 -34.20 13.78 -13.23
N VAL A 349 -34.35 13.65 -11.91
CA VAL A 349 -33.26 13.98 -10.97
C VAL A 349 -32.15 12.93 -11.06
N LEU A 350 -32.51 11.65 -11.16
CA LEU A 350 -31.53 10.57 -11.30
C LEU A 350 -30.69 10.71 -12.58
N GLU A 351 -31.32 11.06 -13.70
CA GLU A 351 -30.64 11.35 -14.96
C GLU A 351 -29.73 12.57 -14.85
N GLN A 352 -30.20 13.67 -14.25
CA GLN A 352 -29.38 14.87 -14.02
C GLN A 352 -28.15 14.58 -13.15
N VAL A 353 -28.27 13.70 -12.16
CA VAL A 353 -27.13 13.27 -11.34
C VAL A 353 -26.13 12.50 -12.19
N TYR A 354 -26.58 11.50 -12.94
CA TYR A 354 -25.72 10.72 -13.82
C TYR A 354 -24.99 11.60 -14.83
N ASP A 355 -25.70 12.56 -15.45
CA ASP A 355 -25.13 13.45 -16.44
C ASP A 355 -24.01 14.34 -15.85
N LYS A 356 -24.04 14.63 -14.54
CA LYS A 356 -23.02 15.43 -13.85
C LYS A 356 -21.83 14.64 -13.34
N VAL A 357 -22.06 13.46 -12.75
CA VAL A 357 -21.03 12.71 -12.01
C VAL A 357 -20.67 11.35 -12.61
N GLY A 358 -21.43 10.87 -13.60
CA GLY A 358 -21.21 9.56 -14.22
C GLY A 358 -21.57 8.38 -13.32
N GLY A 359 -21.01 7.21 -13.64
CA GLY A 359 -21.32 5.92 -13.03
C GLY A 359 -20.43 5.50 -11.86
N ARG A 360 -19.59 6.38 -11.34
CA ARG A 360 -18.64 6.06 -10.26
C ARG A 360 -19.37 5.76 -8.96
N LEU A 361 -19.23 4.54 -8.45
CA LEU A 361 -19.98 4.07 -7.27
C LEU A 361 -19.73 4.91 -6.01
N SER A 362 -18.49 5.33 -5.76
CA SER A 362 -18.15 6.18 -4.62
C SER A 362 -18.90 7.53 -4.64
N TYR A 363 -19.03 8.16 -5.81
CA TYR A 363 -19.79 9.39 -5.99
C TYR A 363 -21.28 9.15 -5.79
N LEU A 364 -21.86 8.13 -6.42
CA LEU A 364 -23.27 7.78 -6.27
C LEU A 364 -23.64 7.49 -4.81
N ASN A 365 -22.78 6.77 -4.08
CA ASN A 365 -22.97 6.50 -2.65
C ASN A 365 -22.93 7.77 -1.80
N ARG A 366 -21.96 8.67 -2.07
CA ARG A 366 -21.84 9.96 -1.37
C ARG A 366 -23.08 10.84 -1.61
N ILE A 367 -23.56 10.88 -2.85
CA ILE A 367 -24.75 11.67 -3.24
C ILE A 367 -26.01 11.10 -2.60
N ALA A 368 -26.20 9.78 -2.63
CA ALA A 368 -27.39 9.13 -2.07
C ALA A 368 -27.61 9.45 -0.57
N LYS A 369 -26.51 9.60 0.19
CA LYS A 369 -26.52 9.93 1.63
C LYS A 369 -26.74 11.42 1.92
N SER A 370 -26.60 12.30 0.93
CA SER A 370 -26.67 13.74 1.13
C SER A 370 -28.12 14.24 1.16
N PRO A 371 -28.50 15.15 2.06
CA PRO A 371 -29.83 15.76 2.02
C PRO A 371 -30.08 16.54 0.72
N ASP A 372 -29.07 17.24 0.20
CA ASP A 372 -29.16 18.02 -1.04
C ASP A 372 -28.27 17.39 -2.13
N ILE A 373 -28.93 16.59 -2.98
CA ILE A 373 -28.32 15.81 -4.06
C ILE A 373 -27.59 16.71 -5.07
N MET A 374 -28.24 17.79 -5.50
CA MET A 374 -27.72 18.63 -6.58
C MET A 374 -26.54 19.47 -6.09
N ARG A 375 -26.60 19.98 -4.87
CA ARG A 375 -25.46 20.65 -4.24
C ARG A 375 -24.28 19.70 -4.10
N THR A 376 -24.48 18.46 -3.66
CA THR A 376 -23.38 17.49 -3.53
C THR A 376 -22.78 17.11 -4.89
N CYS A 377 -23.57 17.04 -5.97
CA CYS A 377 -23.03 16.87 -7.32
C CYS A 377 -22.09 18.03 -7.69
N GLN A 378 -22.49 19.28 -7.43
CA GLN A 378 -21.65 20.45 -7.69
C GLN A 378 -20.39 20.46 -6.82
N GLU A 379 -20.49 20.05 -5.55
CA GLU A 379 -19.35 19.93 -4.65
C GLU A 379 -18.34 18.87 -5.14
N ILE A 380 -18.80 17.76 -5.74
CA ILE A 380 -17.94 16.75 -6.35
C ILE A 380 -17.22 17.33 -7.56
N CYS A 381 -17.94 17.93 -8.53
CA CYS A 381 -17.32 18.57 -9.69
C CYS A 381 -16.30 19.65 -9.29
N ARG A 382 -16.64 20.46 -8.29
CA ARG A 382 -15.75 21.49 -7.75
C ARG A 382 -14.51 20.88 -7.10
N ALA A 383 -14.67 19.79 -6.33
CA ALA A 383 -13.55 19.13 -5.67
C ALA A 383 -12.54 18.58 -6.69
N GLU A 384 -13.01 17.92 -7.75
CA GLU A 384 -12.15 17.37 -8.81
C GLU A 384 -11.43 18.49 -9.56
N LYS A 385 -12.12 19.58 -9.89
CA LYS A 385 -11.49 20.77 -10.46
C LYS A 385 -10.46 21.40 -9.53
N SER A 386 -10.79 21.57 -8.26
CA SER A 386 -9.84 22.10 -7.27
C SER A 386 -8.63 21.18 -7.09
N TRP A 387 -8.81 19.86 -7.14
CA TRP A 387 -7.74 18.89 -7.10
C TRP A 387 -6.80 19.06 -8.30
N PHE A 388 -7.33 19.05 -9.53
CA PHE A 388 -6.56 19.24 -10.74
C PHE A 388 -5.78 20.57 -10.75
N LEU A 389 -6.43 21.68 -10.40
CA LEU A 389 -5.77 22.98 -10.30
C LEU A 389 -4.72 23.02 -9.19
N SER A 390 -4.96 22.39 -8.05
CA SER A 390 -3.99 22.38 -6.95
C SER A 390 -2.71 21.62 -7.28
N LYS A 391 -2.80 20.60 -8.13
CA LYS A 391 -1.68 19.74 -8.52
C LYS A 391 -0.97 20.21 -9.79
N CYS A 392 -1.74 20.71 -10.76
CA CYS A 392 -1.26 20.89 -12.13
C CYS A 392 -1.45 22.31 -12.69
N TRP A 393 -1.69 23.32 -11.86
CA TRP A 393 -1.79 24.70 -12.38
C TRP A 393 -0.43 25.25 -12.84
N ILE A 394 -0.49 25.99 -13.95
CA ILE A 394 0.64 26.57 -14.66
C ILE A 394 0.80 28.06 -14.34
N LEU A 395 2.05 28.54 -14.33
CA LEU A 395 2.39 29.89 -13.87
C LEU A 395 2.59 30.91 -14.99
N GLY A 396 2.72 30.48 -16.24
CA GLY A 396 2.94 31.38 -17.38
C GLY A 396 4.38 31.86 -17.52
N MET A 397 4.57 32.91 -18.32
CA MET A 397 5.89 33.50 -18.62
C MET A 397 6.61 34.08 -17.39
N GLU A 398 5.85 34.48 -16.37
CA GLU A 398 6.37 35.13 -15.17
C GLU A 398 6.93 34.14 -14.14
N MET A 399 6.95 32.84 -14.45
CA MET A 399 7.46 31.84 -13.53
C MET A 399 8.97 31.98 -13.29
N ASP A 400 9.36 31.74 -12.04
CA ASP A 400 10.75 31.71 -11.59
C ASP A 400 11.45 30.41 -12.03
N ASP A 401 12.78 30.43 -12.08
CA ASP A 401 13.61 29.28 -12.45
C ASP A 401 13.54 28.16 -11.40
N ASP A 402 13.36 28.52 -10.13
CA ASP A 402 13.32 27.60 -8.99
C ASP A 402 12.10 26.65 -9.00
N VAL A 403 11.04 26.97 -9.75
CA VAL A 403 9.81 26.16 -9.82
C VAL A 403 9.72 25.29 -11.07
N MET A 404 10.81 25.20 -11.85
CA MET A 404 10.84 24.53 -13.15
C MET A 404 10.32 23.09 -13.10
N ASP A 405 10.73 22.26 -12.14
CA ASP A 405 10.33 20.84 -12.11
C ASP A 405 8.83 20.67 -11.86
N GLN A 406 8.26 21.47 -10.96
CA GLN A 406 6.82 21.49 -10.71
C GLN A 406 6.06 22.02 -11.93
N GLN A 407 6.61 22.99 -12.66
CA GLN A 407 5.99 23.52 -13.88
C GLN A 407 6.10 22.58 -15.07
N LYS A 408 7.16 21.76 -15.18
CA LYS A 408 7.23 20.63 -16.13
C LYS A 408 6.13 19.62 -15.85
N TYR A 409 5.92 19.27 -14.57
CA TYR A 409 4.83 18.38 -14.16
C TYR A 409 3.45 19.00 -14.41
N ALA A 410 3.24 20.27 -14.10
CA ALA A 410 1.94 20.93 -14.31
C ALA A 410 1.61 21.10 -15.81
N SER A 411 2.57 21.59 -16.61
CA SER A 411 2.37 21.86 -18.04
C SER A 411 2.11 20.57 -18.84
N ALA A 412 2.82 19.48 -18.56
CA ALA A 412 2.57 18.19 -19.22
C ALA A 412 1.14 17.68 -18.98
N ALA A 413 0.62 17.79 -17.75
CA ALA A 413 -0.78 17.47 -17.45
C ALA A 413 -1.76 18.37 -18.20
N MET A 414 -1.51 19.69 -18.24
CA MET A 414 -2.36 20.65 -18.95
C MET A 414 -2.40 20.41 -20.46
N VAL A 415 -1.27 20.06 -21.08
CA VAL A 415 -1.19 19.70 -22.49
C VAL A 415 -2.00 18.43 -22.77
N LEU A 416 -1.89 17.41 -21.92
CA LEU A 416 -2.69 16.18 -22.08
C LEU A 416 -4.19 16.43 -21.86
N ALA A 417 -4.56 17.22 -20.85
CA ALA A 417 -5.95 17.60 -20.61
C ALA A 417 -6.55 18.36 -21.81
N LYS A 418 -5.79 19.31 -22.38
CA LYS A 418 -6.16 20.01 -23.61
C LYS A 418 -6.32 19.03 -24.78
N ALA A 419 -5.40 18.09 -24.96
CA ALA A 419 -5.48 17.09 -26.01
C ALA A 419 -6.74 16.19 -25.88
N LEU A 420 -7.13 15.81 -24.66
CA LEU A 420 -8.37 15.06 -24.43
C LEU A 420 -9.61 15.90 -24.77
N VAL A 421 -9.63 17.18 -24.38
CA VAL A 421 -10.74 18.11 -24.72
C VAL A 421 -10.83 18.35 -26.23
N ASP A 422 -9.69 18.50 -26.91
CA ASP A 422 -9.66 18.67 -28.36
C ASP A 422 -10.07 17.37 -29.08
N ARG A 423 -9.64 16.21 -28.57
CA ARG A 423 -10.07 14.89 -29.07
C ARG A 423 -11.57 14.70 -28.91
N GLU A 424 -12.15 15.16 -27.81
CA GLU A 424 -13.60 15.08 -27.58
C GLU A 424 -14.41 15.77 -28.68
N LYS A 425 -13.94 16.92 -29.19
CA LYS A 425 -14.59 17.66 -30.29
C LYS A 425 -14.59 16.88 -31.61
N THR A 426 -13.67 15.92 -31.77
CA THR A 426 -13.56 15.07 -32.96
C THR A 426 -14.35 13.77 -32.87
N LEU A 427 -14.93 13.46 -31.71
CA LEU A 427 -15.73 12.25 -31.53
C LEU A 427 -17.08 12.39 -32.23
N GLU A 428 -17.50 11.35 -32.97
CA GLU A 428 -18.84 11.31 -33.58
C GLU A 428 -19.96 11.29 -32.54
N LYS A 429 -19.68 10.69 -31.37
CA LYS A 429 -20.62 10.56 -30.24
C LYS A 429 -19.86 10.69 -28.92
N THR A 430 -20.32 11.59 -28.08
CA THR A 430 -19.85 11.76 -26.68
C THR A 430 -20.82 11.15 -25.66
N TYR A 431 -22.00 10.72 -26.13
CA TYR A 431 -23.06 10.16 -25.29
C TYR A 431 -23.79 9.04 -26.03
N ASP A 432 -24.02 7.95 -25.33
CA ASP A 432 -24.85 6.83 -25.75
C ASP A 432 -26.08 6.74 -24.82
N PRO A 433 -27.32 6.63 -25.35
CA PRO A 433 -28.52 6.56 -24.51
C PRO A 433 -28.55 5.39 -23.53
N GLU A 434 -27.95 4.25 -23.87
CA GLU A 434 -27.93 3.03 -23.05
C GLU A 434 -26.68 2.97 -22.18
N ARG A 435 -25.50 3.24 -22.75
CA ARG A 435 -24.22 3.15 -22.01
C ARG A 435 -23.91 4.40 -21.19
N GLY A 436 -24.36 5.57 -21.66
CA GLY A 436 -24.14 6.88 -21.05
C GLY A 436 -22.93 7.63 -21.61
N HIS A 437 -22.15 8.27 -20.73
CA HIS A 437 -21.01 9.11 -21.14
C HIS A 437 -19.91 8.29 -21.82
N ILE A 438 -19.45 8.75 -22.98
CA ILE A 438 -18.27 8.23 -23.68
C ILE A 438 -17.16 9.25 -23.53
N LEU A 439 -16.18 8.95 -22.69
CA LEU A 439 -15.03 9.83 -22.48
C LEU A 439 -14.04 9.72 -23.65
N PRO A 440 -13.34 10.82 -24.00
CA PRO A 440 -12.24 10.74 -24.96
C PRO A 440 -11.10 9.91 -24.40
N GLU A 441 -10.50 9.10 -25.27
CA GLU A 441 -9.38 8.23 -24.95
C GLU A 441 -8.23 8.47 -25.95
N ILE A 442 -7.01 8.45 -25.44
CA ILE A 442 -5.76 8.57 -26.22
C ILE A 442 -4.89 7.36 -25.90
N PRO A 443 -4.36 6.62 -26.90
CA PRO A 443 -3.42 5.54 -26.63
C PRO A 443 -2.22 5.99 -25.80
N LEU A 444 -1.74 5.16 -24.87
CA LEU A 444 -0.67 5.51 -23.93
C LEU A 444 0.61 6.01 -24.61
N HIS A 445 0.97 5.45 -25.76
CA HIS A 445 2.15 5.90 -26.50
C HIS A 445 1.97 7.32 -27.09
N GLU A 446 0.79 7.63 -27.61
CA GLU A 446 0.45 8.98 -28.10
C GLU A 446 0.36 9.97 -26.94
N ALA A 447 -0.22 9.58 -25.81
CA ALA A 447 -0.26 10.41 -24.61
C ALA A 447 1.17 10.77 -24.14
N ARG A 448 2.08 9.80 -24.14
CA ARG A 448 3.51 10.01 -23.83
C ARG A 448 4.19 10.95 -24.82
N GLU A 449 3.84 10.88 -26.10
CA GLU A 449 4.34 11.81 -27.14
C GLU A 449 3.85 13.24 -26.91
N ILE A 450 2.54 13.41 -26.70
CA ILE A 450 1.88 14.70 -26.46
C ILE A 450 2.49 15.41 -25.25
N MET A 451 2.76 14.66 -24.17
CA MET A 451 3.27 15.22 -22.93
C MET A 451 4.76 15.55 -22.98
N THR A 452 5.53 14.92 -23.87
CA THR A 452 7.00 14.90 -23.95
C THR A 452 7.74 14.35 -22.71
N ARG A 453 7.16 14.47 -21.52
CA ARG A 453 7.58 13.87 -20.24
C ARG A 453 6.77 12.61 -19.95
N ALA A 454 7.15 11.54 -20.64
CA ALA A 454 6.49 10.23 -20.56
C ALA A 454 6.54 9.58 -19.17
N ASP A 455 7.45 10.02 -18.30
CA ASP A 455 7.65 9.53 -16.94
C ASP A 455 6.53 9.95 -15.98
N PHE A 456 5.91 11.12 -16.18
CA PHE A 456 4.86 11.62 -15.27
C PHE A 456 3.52 10.90 -15.42
N ILE A 457 3.30 10.12 -16.49
CA ILE A 457 1.98 9.51 -16.73
C ILE A 457 1.55 8.55 -15.62
N GLN A 458 2.51 7.85 -15.01
CA GLN A 458 2.24 6.95 -13.88
C GLN A 458 1.85 7.73 -12.63
N ASP A 459 2.52 8.86 -12.35
CA ASP A 459 2.18 9.73 -11.22
C ASP A 459 0.78 10.33 -11.37
N TYR A 460 0.38 10.74 -12.57
CA TYR A 460 -0.98 11.25 -12.77
C TYR A 460 -2.07 10.19 -12.62
N ASP A 461 -1.78 8.94 -12.99
CA ASP A 461 -2.66 7.78 -12.75
C ASP A 461 -2.84 7.55 -11.24
N HIS A 462 -1.72 7.54 -10.51
CA HIS A 462 -1.70 7.40 -9.05
C HIS A 462 -2.45 8.53 -8.32
N GLU A 463 -2.33 9.78 -8.81
CA GLU A 463 -3.01 10.96 -8.26
C GLU A 463 -4.49 11.07 -8.73
N ASN A 464 -5.01 10.08 -9.46
CA ASN A 464 -6.38 10.03 -9.99
C ASN A 464 -6.75 11.25 -10.87
N ILE A 465 -5.80 11.76 -11.65
CA ILE A 465 -6.03 12.85 -12.61
C ILE A 465 -6.38 12.27 -13.97
N PHE A 466 -5.52 11.37 -14.47
CA PHE A 466 -5.78 10.54 -15.63
C PHE A 466 -5.96 9.10 -15.16
N THR A 467 -6.54 8.26 -16.01
CA THR A 467 -6.54 6.81 -15.80
C THR A 467 -5.99 6.14 -17.04
N ILE A 468 -5.17 5.11 -16.83
CA ILE A 468 -4.72 4.19 -17.87
C ILE A 468 -5.50 2.87 -17.74
N ASP A 469 -6.28 2.53 -18.75
CA ASP A 469 -7.04 1.27 -18.75
C ASP A 469 -6.14 0.05 -19.05
N SER A 470 -6.69 -1.17 -18.90
CA SER A 470 -5.98 -2.42 -19.21
C SER A 470 -5.56 -2.57 -20.69
N ARG A 471 -6.14 -1.78 -21.60
CA ARG A 471 -5.82 -1.71 -23.04
C ARG A 471 -4.79 -0.62 -23.35
N ALA A 472 -4.23 0.02 -22.33
CA ALA A 472 -3.31 1.13 -22.43
C ALA A 472 -3.91 2.36 -23.14
N MET A 473 -5.16 2.68 -22.81
CA MET A 473 -5.86 3.89 -23.21
C MET A 473 -5.89 4.87 -22.02
N VAL A 474 -5.53 6.12 -22.29
CA VAL A 474 -5.49 7.21 -21.32
C VAL A 474 -6.73 8.07 -21.47
N ARG A 475 -7.42 8.33 -20.36
CA ARG A 475 -8.58 9.23 -20.29
C ARG A 475 -8.56 10.03 -18.99
N ALA A 476 -9.47 10.99 -18.86
CA ALA A 476 -9.77 11.58 -17.56
C ALA A 476 -10.23 10.48 -16.58
N ASP A 477 -9.81 10.57 -15.31
CA ASP A 477 -10.17 9.56 -14.30
C ASP A 477 -11.69 9.35 -14.24
N SER A 478 -12.44 10.45 -14.16
CA SER A 478 -13.88 10.45 -14.01
C SER A 478 -14.58 11.47 -14.91
N VAL A 479 -15.91 11.34 -15.03
CA VAL A 479 -16.76 12.33 -15.73
C VAL A 479 -16.59 13.74 -15.13
N PRO A 480 -16.65 13.94 -13.79
CA PRO A 480 -16.29 15.20 -13.14
C PRO A 480 -14.90 15.74 -13.52
N MET A 481 -13.89 14.89 -13.63
CA MET A 481 -12.54 15.31 -14.03
C MET A 481 -12.51 15.79 -15.49
N GLN A 482 -13.21 15.11 -16.40
CA GLN A 482 -13.37 15.60 -17.77
C GLN A 482 -14.11 16.94 -17.82
N HIS A 483 -15.13 17.15 -16.97
CA HIS A 483 -15.76 18.47 -16.83
C HIS A 483 -14.76 19.54 -16.35
N ALA A 484 -13.89 19.20 -15.40
CA ALA A 484 -12.84 20.11 -14.95
C ALA A 484 -11.88 20.48 -16.09
N PHE A 485 -11.46 19.52 -16.92
CA PHE A 485 -10.61 19.80 -18.08
C PHE A 485 -11.29 20.76 -19.06
N ARG A 486 -12.58 20.52 -19.39
CA ARG A 486 -13.35 21.43 -20.26
C ARG A 486 -13.42 22.83 -19.68
N GLU A 487 -13.72 22.97 -18.40
CA GLU A 487 -13.82 24.27 -17.74
C GLU A 487 -12.49 25.01 -17.68
N VAL A 488 -11.38 24.30 -17.48
CA VAL A 488 -10.04 24.90 -17.44
C VAL A 488 -9.57 25.32 -18.82
N CYS A 489 -9.75 24.48 -19.83
CA CYS A 489 -9.39 24.80 -21.22
C CYS A 489 -10.25 25.93 -21.80
N ALA A 490 -11.44 26.18 -21.23
CA ALA A 490 -12.33 27.27 -21.62
C ALA A 490 -12.02 28.61 -20.91
N ILE A 491 -11.02 28.67 -20.02
CA ILE A 491 -10.61 29.94 -19.39
C ILE A 491 -10.04 30.87 -20.45
N ASP A 492 -10.51 32.12 -20.47
CA ASP A 492 -10.02 33.14 -21.40
C ASP A 492 -8.50 33.33 -21.25
N GLY A 493 -7.79 33.18 -22.38
CA GLY A 493 -6.32 33.29 -22.41
C GLY A 493 -5.57 32.03 -21.95
N PHE A 494 -6.25 30.92 -21.66
CA PHE A 494 -5.62 29.66 -21.25
C PHE A 494 -4.52 29.19 -22.21
N ASP A 495 -4.81 29.14 -23.52
CA ASP A 495 -3.84 28.67 -24.53
C ASP A 495 -2.56 29.51 -24.52
N LYS A 496 -2.70 30.83 -24.42
CA LYS A 496 -1.56 31.77 -24.33
C LYS A 496 -0.79 31.59 -23.02
N HIS A 497 -1.49 31.35 -21.91
CA HIS A 497 -0.87 31.12 -20.61
C HIS A 497 -0.09 29.79 -20.57
N LEU A 498 -0.63 28.76 -21.23
CA LEU A 498 0.03 27.46 -21.41
C LEU A 498 1.25 27.57 -22.31
N GLU A 499 1.11 28.20 -23.48
CA GLU A 499 2.23 28.44 -24.40
C GLU A 499 3.33 29.26 -23.73
N GLY A 500 2.97 30.31 -22.98
CA GLY A 500 3.92 31.08 -22.19
C GLY A 500 4.67 30.27 -21.13
N THR A 501 3.99 29.31 -20.49
CA THR A 501 4.66 28.40 -19.54
C THR A 501 5.66 27.50 -20.26
N LEU A 502 5.27 26.93 -21.41
CA LEU A 502 6.12 26.03 -22.19
C LEU A 502 7.35 26.75 -22.76
N GLU A 503 7.17 27.96 -23.29
CA GLU A 503 8.26 28.80 -23.79
C GLU A 503 9.24 29.16 -22.67
N ARG A 504 8.73 29.58 -21.50
CA ARG A 504 9.58 29.87 -20.34
C ARG A 504 10.34 28.65 -19.84
N ILE A 505 9.74 27.46 -19.82
CA ILE A 505 10.45 26.20 -19.49
C ILE A 505 11.61 25.99 -20.49
N GLY A 506 11.32 26.15 -21.79
CA GLY A 506 12.32 26.03 -22.85
C GLY A 506 13.48 27.01 -22.71
N ASP A 507 13.20 28.26 -22.38
CA ASP A 507 14.21 29.30 -22.16
C ASP A 507 15.14 28.93 -21.01
N ILE A 508 14.61 28.51 -19.86
CA ILE A 508 15.44 28.18 -18.69
C ILE A 508 16.27 26.92 -18.95
N GLU A 509 15.70 25.91 -19.61
CA GLU A 509 16.46 24.73 -20.04
C GLU A 509 17.58 25.09 -21.01
N SER A 510 17.34 26.05 -21.91
CA SER A 510 18.36 26.52 -22.86
C SER A 510 19.54 27.19 -22.15
N LEU A 511 19.26 28.01 -21.13
CA LEU A 511 20.26 28.66 -20.28
C LEU A 511 21.07 27.63 -19.46
N GLY A 512 20.41 26.59 -18.95
CA GLY A 512 21.09 25.50 -18.25
C GLY A 512 22.00 24.64 -19.14
N ARG A 513 21.73 24.58 -20.45
CA ARG A 513 22.56 23.85 -21.43
C ARG A 513 23.74 24.67 -21.94
N THR A 514 23.71 26.00 -21.83
CA THR A 514 24.88 26.84 -22.13
C THR A 514 25.94 26.67 -21.04
N ARG A 515 27.07 26.05 -21.39
CA ARG A 515 28.25 25.98 -20.51
C ARG A 515 28.84 27.37 -20.35
N GLU A 516 28.75 27.93 -19.14
CA GLU A 516 29.51 29.12 -18.78
C GLU A 516 31.00 28.76 -18.62
N LEU A 517 31.86 29.40 -19.41
CA LEU A 517 33.31 29.30 -19.23
C LEU A 517 33.77 30.37 -18.22
N THR A 518 33.75 30.02 -16.94
CA THR A 518 34.27 30.90 -15.90
C THR A 518 35.80 30.76 -15.80
N ILE A 519 36.53 31.80 -16.19
CA ILE A 519 37.99 31.86 -16.07
C ILE A 519 38.35 32.46 -14.71
N LYS A 520 38.62 31.59 -13.73
CA LYS A 520 38.78 31.97 -12.31
C LYS A 520 39.91 32.96 -12.05
N ASP A 521 41.04 32.87 -12.77
CA ASP A 521 42.17 33.76 -12.50
C ASP A 521 41.91 35.22 -12.93
N LEU A 522 40.87 35.49 -13.73
CA LEU A 522 40.46 36.86 -14.06
C LEU A 522 39.66 37.54 -12.93
N TRP A 523 39.16 36.81 -11.92
CA TRP A 523 38.37 37.40 -10.84
C TRP A 523 39.19 38.29 -9.89
N ASP A 524 40.45 37.92 -9.62
CA ASP A 524 41.35 38.66 -8.70
C ASP A 524 42.33 39.57 -9.46
N GLN A 525 41.87 40.28 -10.50
CA GLN A 525 42.69 41.13 -11.38
C GLN A 525 43.84 40.38 -12.10
N GLY A 526 43.79 39.05 -12.16
CA GLY A 526 44.78 38.28 -12.91
C GLY A 526 44.70 38.61 -14.40
N LYS A 527 45.80 38.34 -15.11
CA LYS A 527 45.95 38.63 -16.54
C LYS A 527 46.47 37.40 -17.23
N TYR A 528 45.91 37.07 -18.38
CA TYR A 528 46.42 36.00 -19.21
C TYR A 528 47.27 36.58 -20.32
N ARG A 529 48.52 36.11 -20.38
CA ARG A 529 49.45 36.46 -21.44
C ARG A 529 49.48 35.33 -22.46
N VAL A 530 48.95 35.59 -23.64
CA VAL A 530 49.03 34.69 -24.79
C VAL A 530 50.23 35.10 -25.62
N VAL A 531 51.25 34.24 -25.64
CA VAL A 531 52.46 34.45 -26.46
C VAL A 531 52.32 33.60 -27.73
N VAL A 532 52.30 34.26 -28.88
CA VAL A 532 52.27 33.60 -30.19
C VAL A 532 53.70 33.35 -30.63
N ARG A 533 54.08 32.08 -30.79
CA ARG A 533 55.39 31.65 -31.26
C ARG A 533 55.30 31.11 -32.68
N ASP A 534 56.27 31.47 -33.52
CA ASP A 534 56.41 30.93 -34.87
C ASP A 534 56.89 29.46 -34.82
N THR A 535 56.79 28.75 -35.94
CA THR A 535 57.20 27.36 -36.17
C THR A 535 58.65 27.05 -35.76
N LYS A 536 59.51 28.06 -35.62
CA LYS A 536 60.90 27.95 -35.13
C LYS A 536 61.05 28.30 -33.63
N GLY A 537 59.96 28.46 -32.89
CA GLY A 537 59.93 28.74 -31.45
C GLY A 537 60.18 30.19 -31.04
N HIS A 538 60.35 31.11 -31.98
CA HIS A 538 60.58 32.53 -31.70
C HIS A 538 59.26 33.25 -31.43
N GLU A 539 59.23 34.12 -30.41
CA GLU A 539 58.05 34.90 -30.04
C GLU A 539 57.77 35.97 -31.12
N SER A 540 56.66 35.80 -31.84
CA SER A 540 56.25 36.68 -32.93
C SER A 540 55.27 37.77 -32.47
N GLY A 541 54.67 37.62 -31.30
CA GLY A 541 53.78 38.60 -30.71
C GLY A 541 53.21 38.14 -29.38
N THR A 542 52.84 39.09 -28.53
CA THR A 542 52.24 38.83 -27.22
C THR A 542 50.95 39.63 -27.10
N VAL A 543 49.86 38.95 -26.75
CA VAL A 543 48.56 39.55 -26.48
C VAL A 543 48.23 39.28 -25.01
N GLU A 544 48.00 40.34 -24.25
CA GLU A 544 47.58 40.24 -22.85
C GLU A 544 46.10 40.61 -22.78
N PHE A 545 45.27 39.72 -22.22
CA PHE A 545 43.87 40.02 -21.95
C PHE A 545 43.60 40.01 -20.45
N SER A 546 42.90 41.05 -20.00
CA SER A 546 42.51 41.28 -18.61
C SER A 546 41.06 41.75 -18.56
N VAL A 547 40.45 41.70 -17.37
CA VAL A 547 39.12 42.28 -17.16
C VAL A 547 39.20 43.79 -17.42
N ALA A 548 38.32 44.30 -18.28
CA ALA A 548 38.23 45.73 -18.54
C ALA A 548 37.72 46.44 -17.27
N GLU A 549 38.43 47.47 -16.81
CA GLU A 549 37.97 48.32 -15.72
C GLU A 549 36.65 48.98 -16.14
N ARG A 550 35.59 48.79 -15.36
CA ARG A 550 34.34 49.52 -15.57
C ARG A 550 34.65 50.98 -15.32
N ALA A 551 34.45 51.83 -16.33
CA ALA A 551 34.48 53.27 -16.13
C ALA A 551 33.41 53.61 -15.11
N ASP A 552 33.84 54.12 -13.95
CA ASP A 552 32.94 54.74 -12.98
C ASP A 552 32.16 55.83 -13.70
N LYS A 553 30.85 55.63 -13.84
CA LYS A 553 29.95 56.74 -14.10
C LYS A 553 29.85 57.47 -12.78
N ASP A 554 30.60 58.55 -12.66
CA ASP A 554 30.33 59.59 -11.67
C ASP A 554 28.89 60.10 -11.90
N ASP A 555 28.11 60.02 -10.80
CA ASP A 555 26.74 60.49 -10.50
C ASP A 555 25.51 59.80 -11.14
#